data_AF-A0A530QNU5-F1
#
_entry.id   AF-A0A530QNU5-F1
#
_cell.length_a   1.000
_cell.length_b   1.000
_cell.length_c   1.000
_cell.angle_alpha   90.00
_cell.angle_beta   90.00
_cell.angle_gamma   90.00
#
_symmetry.space_group_name_H-M   'P 1'
#
loop_
_entity.id
_entity.type
_entity.pdbx_description
1 polymer ?
#
loop_
_entity_poly.entity_id
_entity_poly.type
_entity_poly.pdbx_seq_one_letter_code
_entity_poly.pdbx_strand_id
1 'polypeptide(L)'
;MANGLDDVVAAETVLSDVDGLGGRLTIRGHSLPELAGRWRYPQVARLLLDGFFDDLPGDAELAGAIGRARVEVFQRLQPIFPTLAALDVYS
;
A
#
# COMPACT_ATOMS: atom_id res chain seq x y z
N MET A 1 -5.54 -21.13 -24.61
CA MET A 1 -4.37 -20.31 -24.22
C MET A 1 -4.83 -19.45 -23.06
N ALA A 2 -4.20 -19.57 -21.89
CA ALA A 2 -4.46 -18.66 -20.78
C ALA A 2 -3.68 -17.36 -21.04
N ASN A 3 -4.28 -16.45 -21.81
CA ASN A 3 -3.73 -15.10 -21.98
C ASN A 3 -4.00 -14.36 -20.67
N GLY A 4 -2.97 -14.01 -19.90
CA GLY A 4 -3.11 -13.14 -18.72
C GLY A 4 -3.15 -13.81 -17.34
N LEU A 5 -2.88 -15.12 -17.22
CA LEU A 5 -2.93 -15.86 -15.95
C LEU A 5 -4.33 -15.97 -15.30
N ASP A 6 -5.38 -15.82 -16.10
CA ASP A 6 -6.75 -16.06 -15.64
C ASP A 6 -6.86 -17.47 -15.03
N ASP A 7 -7.51 -17.54 -13.87
CA ASP A 7 -7.70 -18.75 -13.04
C ASP A 7 -6.41 -19.45 -12.56
N VAL A 8 -5.26 -18.76 -12.61
CA VAL A 8 -3.98 -19.28 -12.10
C VAL A 8 -3.69 -18.75 -10.69
N VAL A 9 -3.53 -19.65 -9.71
CA VAL A 9 -3.03 -19.30 -8.38
C VAL A 9 -1.51 -19.13 -8.43
N ALA A 10 -1.04 -17.87 -8.39
CA ALA A 10 0.39 -17.54 -8.45
C ALA A 10 1.11 -17.70 -7.10
N ALA A 11 0.41 -17.45 -5.98
CA ALA A 11 0.95 -17.54 -4.63
C ALA A 11 -0.17 -17.62 -3.59
N GLU A 12 0.16 -18.12 -2.40
CA GLU A 12 -0.65 -17.97 -1.20
C GLU A 12 -0.28 -16.67 -0.48
N THR A 13 -1.26 -16.01 0.15
CA THR A 13 -1.03 -14.72 0.82
C THR A 13 -1.82 -14.59 2.11
N VAL A 14 -1.22 -13.90 3.08
CA VAL A 14 -1.88 -13.45 4.31
C VAL A 14 -2.36 -12.01 4.22
N LEU A 15 -1.99 -11.26 3.15
CA LEU A 15 -2.19 -9.82 3.09
C LEU A 15 -3.66 -9.44 2.84
N SER A 16 -4.33 -10.10 1.91
CA SER A 16 -5.71 -9.78 1.56
C SER A 16 -6.43 -10.94 0.90
N ASP A 17 -7.75 -10.95 1.02
CA ASP A 17 -8.67 -11.81 0.29
C ASP A 17 -9.65 -10.96 -0.52
N VAL A 18 -9.90 -11.36 -1.77
CA VAL A 18 -10.76 -10.62 -2.71
C VAL A 18 -11.85 -11.55 -3.22
N ASP A 19 -13.09 -11.26 -2.80
CA ASP A 19 -14.29 -11.85 -3.38
C ASP A 19 -14.83 -10.90 -4.46
N GLY A 20 -14.39 -11.12 -5.70
CA GLY A 20 -14.76 -10.29 -6.84
C GLY A 20 -16.26 -10.35 -7.19
N LEU A 21 -16.90 -11.51 -7.00
CA LEU A 21 -18.34 -11.69 -7.27
C LEU A 21 -19.19 -11.01 -6.21
N GLY A 22 -18.79 -11.10 -4.94
CA GLY A 22 -19.46 -10.44 -3.82
C GLY A 22 -19.06 -8.98 -3.62
N GLY A 23 -18.06 -8.48 -4.35
CA GLY A 23 -17.56 -7.11 -4.23
C GLY A 23 -16.92 -6.82 -2.86
N ARG A 24 -16.25 -7.80 -2.26
CA ARG A 24 -15.68 -7.69 -0.90
C ARG A 24 -14.16 -7.78 -0.94
N LEU A 25 -13.53 -6.92 -0.14
CA LEU A 25 -12.10 -6.93 0.12
C LEU A 25 -11.88 -7.07 1.62
N THR A 26 -11.10 -8.07 2.01
CA THR A 26 -10.61 -8.25 3.37
C THR A 26 -9.10 -8.00 3.37
N ILE A 27 -8.62 -7.13 4.25
CA ILE A 27 -7.20 -6.79 4.45
C ILE A 27 -6.79 -7.28 5.82
N ARG A 28 -5.87 -8.26 5.87
CA ARG A 28 -5.34 -8.83 7.14
C ARG A 28 -6.45 -9.18 8.16
N GLY A 29 -7.54 -9.76 7.69
CA GLY A 29 -8.69 -10.15 8.53
C GLY A 29 -9.73 -9.05 8.80
N HIS A 30 -9.50 -7.81 8.35
CA HIS A 30 -10.46 -6.71 8.45
C HIS A 30 -11.13 -6.44 7.11
N SER A 31 -12.44 -6.30 7.09
CA SER A 31 -13.15 -5.84 5.89
C SER A 31 -12.77 -4.40 5.56
N LEU A 32 -12.71 -4.07 4.26
CA LEU A 32 -12.36 -2.71 3.81
C LEU A 32 -13.22 -1.61 4.49
N PRO A 33 -14.55 -1.76 4.66
CA PRO A 33 -15.38 -0.75 5.34
C PRO A 33 -15.04 -0.51 6.82
N GLU A 34 -14.41 -1.47 7.50
CA GLU A 34 -13.93 -1.28 8.89
C GLU A 34 -12.70 -0.39 8.95
N LEU A 35 -11.90 -0.35 7.87
CA LEU A 35 -10.68 0.43 7.77
C LEU A 35 -10.92 1.80 7.13
N ALA A 36 -11.67 1.83 6.02
CA ALA A 36 -11.87 3.01 5.20
C ALA A 36 -12.52 4.16 5.98
N GLY A 37 -11.86 5.32 5.97
CA GLY A 37 -12.31 6.53 6.67
C GLY A 37 -12.18 6.48 8.20
N ARG A 38 -11.77 5.35 8.78
CA ARG A 38 -11.61 5.15 10.23
C ARG A 38 -10.14 5.02 10.64
N TRP A 39 -9.34 4.36 9.80
CA TRP A 39 -7.92 4.15 10.03
C TRP A 39 -7.08 5.14 9.22
N ARG A 40 -5.96 5.57 9.79
CA ARG A 40 -4.98 6.40 9.08
C ARG A 40 -4.09 5.53 8.21
N TYR A 41 -3.56 6.10 7.13
CA TYR A 41 -2.67 5.40 6.20
C TYR A 41 -1.50 4.65 6.88
N PRO A 42 -0.72 5.27 7.82
CA PRO A 42 0.37 4.56 8.49
C PRO A 42 -0.10 3.34 9.30
N GLN A 43 -1.33 3.36 9.82
CA GLN A 43 -1.89 2.24 10.60
C GLN A 43 -2.22 1.07 9.68
N VAL A 44 -2.80 1.33 8.51
CA VAL A 44 -3.06 0.30 7.51
C VAL A 44 -1.75 -0.25 6.93
N ALA A 45 -0.75 0.62 6.69
CA ALA A 45 0.58 0.18 6.29
C ALA A 45 1.23 -0.72 7.34
N ARG A 46 1.17 -0.33 8.63
CA ARG A 46 1.64 -1.18 9.73
C ARG A 46 0.90 -2.51 9.76
N LEU A 47 -0.42 -2.53 9.64
CA LEU A 47 -1.24 -3.75 9.61
C LEU A 47 -0.78 -4.73 8.51
N LEU A 48 -0.48 -4.23 7.31
CA LEU A 48 0.01 -5.04 6.20
C LEU A 48 1.42 -5.61 6.43
N LEU A 49 2.31 -4.81 7.04
CA LEU A 49 3.71 -5.17 7.30
C LEU A 49 3.91 -5.94 8.60
N ASP A 50 2.90 -6.01 9.46
CA ASP A 50 2.94 -6.70 10.74
C ASP A 50 3.30 -8.18 10.55
N GLY A 51 4.29 -8.65 11.31
CA GLY A 51 4.86 -10.00 11.19
C GLY A 51 5.86 -10.21 10.04
N PHE A 52 6.18 -9.19 9.23
CA PHE A 52 7.25 -9.25 8.22
C PHE A 52 8.54 -8.54 8.64
N PHE A 53 8.50 -7.72 9.69
CA PHE A 53 9.65 -6.97 10.20
C PHE A 53 9.69 -7.07 11.73
N ASP A 54 10.83 -7.50 12.29
CA ASP A 54 11.01 -7.66 13.73
C ASP A 54 10.89 -6.31 14.47
N ASP A 55 11.46 -5.24 13.89
CA ASP A 55 11.51 -3.90 14.48
C ASP A 55 10.48 -2.93 13.85
N LEU A 56 9.27 -3.40 13.56
CA LEU A 56 8.23 -2.56 12.96
C LEU A 56 7.78 -1.45 13.95
N PRO A 57 7.99 -0.15 13.66
CA PRO A 57 7.70 0.93 14.58
C PRO A 57 6.20 1.12 14.81
N GLY A 58 5.83 1.56 16.01
CA GLY A 58 4.43 1.81 16.39
C GLY A 58 3.77 2.92 15.55
N ASP A 59 2.44 3.02 15.60
CA ASP A 59 1.66 3.91 14.72
C ASP A 59 2.18 5.36 14.62
N ALA A 60 2.45 6.00 15.76
CA ALA A 60 2.91 7.38 15.80
C ALA A 60 4.34 7.54 15.25
N GLU A 61 5.20 6.57 15.53
CA GLU A 61 6.59 6.57 15.06
C GLU A 61 6.65 6.31 13.56
N LEU A 62 5.90 5.32 13.05
CA LEU A 62 5.79 5.03 11.62
C LEU A 62 5.21 6.23 10.87
N ALA A 63 4.17 6.88 11.40
CA ALA A 63 3.62 8.09 10.81
C ALA A 63 4.67 9.22 10.73
N GLY A 64 5.44 9.43 11.81
CA GLY A 64 6.54 10.40 11.82
C GLY A 64 7.66 10.06 10.84
N ALA A 65 8.02 8.77 10.73
CA ALA A 65 9.03 8.28 9.81
C ALA A 65 8.62 8.48 8.34
N ILE A 66 7.39 8.13 7.97
CA ILE A 66 6.82 8.39 6.63
C ILE A 66 6.81 9.90 6.35
N GLY A 67 6.41 10.72 7.33
CA GLY A 67 6.43 12.18 7.20
C GLY A 67 7.81 12.74 6.85
N ARG A 68 8.85 12.31 7.58
CA ARG A 68 10.25 12.69 7.30
C ARG A 68 10.71 12.19 5.93
N ALA A 69 10.44 10.92 5.61
CA ALA A 69 10.81 10.32 4.34
C ALA A 69 10.19 11.08 3.15
N ARG A 70 8.95 11.57 3.26
CA ARG A 70 8.32 12.38 2.21
C ARG A 70 9.08 13.67 1.92
N VAL A 71 9.55 14.37 2.97
CA VAL A 71 10.35 15.61 2.81
C VAL A 71 11.69 15.29 2.16
N GLU A 72 12.36 14.24 2.63
CA GLU A 72 13.65 13.77 2.10
C GLU A 72 13.55 13.36 0.62
N VAL A 73 12.53 12.57 0.27
CA VAL A 73 12.26 12.16 -1.12
C VAL A 73 11.96 13.39 -1.98
N PHE A 74 11.11 14.31 -1.52
CA PHE A 74 10.81 15.53 -2.28
C PHE A 74 12.08 16.33 -2.60
N GLN A 75 12.96 16.52 -1.62
CA GLN A 75 14.25 17.22 -1.81
C GLN A 75 15.15 16.48 -2.82
N ARG A 76 15.24 15.16 -2.72
CA ARG A 76 16.06 14.33 -3.63
C ARG A 76 15.56 14.35 -5.07
N LEU A 77 14.25 14.47 -5.28
CA LEU A 77 13.65 14.44 -6.61
C LEU A 77 13.66 15.81 -7.31
N GLN A 78 14.04 16.90 -6.62
CA GLN A 78 14.08 18.24 -7.23
C GLN A 78 14.80 18.31 -8.59
N PRO A 79 15.96 17.64 -8.79
CA PRO A 79 16.68 17.71 -10.07
C PRO A 79 15.87 17.14 -11.25
N ILE A 80 14.94 16.21 -11.01
CA ILE A 80 14.15 15.55 -12.06
C ILE A 80 12.75 16.14 -12.23
N PHE A 81 12.36 17.13 -11.42
CA PHE A 81 11.05 17.77 -11.53
C PHE A 81 10.72 18.33 -12.91
N PRO A 82 11.66 18.97 -13.66
CA PRO A 82 11.36 19.41 -15.01
C PRO A 82 10.96 18.26 -15.95
N THR A 83 11.58 17.09 -15.78
CA THR A 83 11.25 15.88 -16.55
C THR A 83 9.88 15.34 -16.15
N LEU A 84 9.60 15.23 -14.85
CA LEU A 84 8.30 14.76 -14.36
C LEU A 84 7.15 15.66 -14.80
N ALA A 85 7.35 16.98 -14.83
CA ALA A 85 6.34 17.94 -15.24
C ALA A 85 5.98 17.87 -16.73
N ALA A 86 6.84 17.27 -17.56
CA ALA A 86 6.60 17.07 -18.99
C ALA A 86 5.87 15.75 -19.31
N LEU A 87 5.72 14.86 -18.33
CA LEU A 87 4.99 13.60 -18.49
C LEU A 87 3.49 13.85 -18.34
N ASP A 88 2.69 13.16 -19.15
CA ASP A 88 1.24 13.12 -18.93
C ASP A 88 0.93 12.26 -17.70
N VAL A 89 -0.12 12.61 -16.97
CA VAL A 89 -0.47 11.96 -15.70
C VAL A 89 -1.01 10.54 -15.92
N TYR A 90 -1.44 10.20 -17.14
CA TYR A 90 -2.12 8.93 -17.48
C TYR A 90 -1.73 8.37 -18.86
N SER A 91 -0.43 8.26 -19.17
CA SER A 91 0.02 7.49 -20.35
C SER A 91 -0.21 5.98 -20.20
#